data_AF-A0A2N5WC87-F1
#
_entry.id   AF-A0A2N5WC87-F1
#
_cell.length_a   1.000
_cell.length_b   1.000
_cell.length_c   1.000
_cell.angle_alpha   90.00
_cell.angle_beta   90.00
_cell.angle_gamma   90.00
#
_symmetry.space_group_name_H-M   'P 1'
#
loop_
_entity.id
_entity.type
_entity.pdbx_description
1 polymer ?
#
loop_
_entity_poly.entity_id
_entity_poly.type
_entity_poly.pdbx_seq_one_letter_code
_entity_poly.pdbx_strand_id
1 'polypeptide(L)' 'MITTKEIKSRFERTYGGAFQDIDIITDKVTGVQYIVATKGSEGGGMYPLIDKDGKPLLTDVENQTPFD' A
#
# COMPACT_ATOMS: atom_id res chain seq x y z
N MET A 1 5.74 -21.04 6.74
CA MET A 1 6.16 -19.70 7.15
C MET A 1 6.52 -18.95 5.88
N ILE A 2 5.99 -17.75 5.66
CA ILE A 2 6.37 -16.95 4.50
C ILE A 2 7.80 -16.43 4.70
N THR A 3 8.62 -16.51 3.65
CA THR A 3 10.02 -16.07 3.64
C THR A 3 10.14 -14.60 3.28
N THR A 4 11.26 -13.97 3.64
CA THR A 4 11.57 -12.59 3.23
C THR A 4 11.56 -12.43 1.71
N LYS A 5 11.98 -13.45 0.96
CA LYS A 5 11.95 -13.47 -0.51
C LYS A 5 10.50 -13.41 -1.02
N GLU A 6 9.62 -14.23 -0.46
CA GLU A 6 8.20 -14.26 -0.84
C GLU A 6 7.47 -12.95 -0.48
N ILE A 7 7.81 -12.34 0.66
CA ILE A 7 7.30 -11.02 1.05
C ILE A 7 7.69 -9.97 0.00
N LYS A 8 8.98 -9.86 -0.35
CA LYS A 8 9.47 -8.91 -1.35
C LYS A 8 8.90 -9.14 -2.74
N SER A 9 8.57 -10.38 -3.10
CA SER A 9 7.93 -10.67 -4.38
C SER A 9 6.46 -10.29 -4.42
N ARG A 10 5.75 -10.38 -3.29
CA ARG A 10 4.29 -10.13 -3.21
C ARG A 10 3.94 -8.67 -3.02
N PHE A 11 4.65 -7.98 -2.12
CA PHE A 11 4.31 -6.62 -1.73
C PHE A 11 5.24 -5.61 -2.39
N GLU A 12 4.65 -4.57 -2.97
CA GLU A 12 5.37 -3.45 -3.56
C GLU A 12 5.11 -2.18 -2.73
N ARG A 13 6.16 -1.40 -2.46
CA ARG A 13 6.06 -0.15 -1.69
C ARG A 13 6.29 1.04 -2.62
N THR A 14 5.30 1.90 -2.74
CA THR A 14 5.39 3.20 -3.41
C THR A 14 5.61 4.27 -2.36
N TYR A 15 6.74 4.98 -2.47
CA TYR A 15 7.11 6.02 -1.52
C TYR A 15 6.40 7.33 -1.81
N GLY A 16 5.79 7.96 -0.80
CA GLY A 16 5.13 9.25 -0.95
C GLY A 16 6.10 10.41 -1.23
N GLY A 17 7.40 10.21 -0.98
CA GLY A 17 8.45 11.21 -1.16
C GLY A 17 9.18 11.50 0.15
N ALA A 18 10.32 12.18 0.06
CA ALA A 18 11.05 12.61 1.26
C ALA A 18 10.14 13.55 2.07
N PHE A 19 9.96 13.27 3.37
CA PHE A 19 9.17 14.06 4.33
C PHE A 19 7.64 13.94 4.27
N GLN A 20 7.09 13.05 3.44
CA GLN A 20 5.63 12.86 3.39
C GLN A 20 5.12 11.92 4.49
N ASP A 21 5.99 11.12 5.10
CA ASP A 21 5.65 10.22 6.22
C ASP A 21 4.50 9.23 5.90
N ILE A 22 4.20 9.07 4.60
CA ILE A 22 3.10 8.30 4.04
C ILE A 22 3.65 7.50 2.87
N ASP A 23 3.41 6.19 2.88
CA ASP A 23 3.69 5.29 1.77
C ASP A 23 2.48 4.41 1.46
N ILE A 24 2.44 3.88 0.24
CA ILE A 24 1.47 2.86 -0.16
C ILE A 24 2.17 1.51 -0.29
N ILE A 25 1.58 0.47 0.29
CA ILE A 25 1.95 -0.93 0.02
C ILE A 25 0.86 -1.56 -0.83
N THR A 26 1.22 -2.12 -1.97
CA THR A 26 0.32 -2.87 -2.85
C THR A 26 0.57 -4.36 -2.71
N ASP A 27 -0.47 -5.14 -2.41
CA ASP A 27 -0.45 -6.60 -2.48
C ASP A 27 -0.71 -7.03 -3.93
N LYS A 28 0.34 -7.43 -4.66
CA LYS A 28 0.23 -7.80 -6.07
C LYS A 28 -0.56 -9.08 -6.33
N VAL A 29 -0.88 -9.86 -5.31
CA VAL A 29 -1.70 -11.07 -5.45
C VAL A 29 -3.19 -10.75 -5.38
N THR A 30 -3.59 -9.84 -4.50
CA THR A 30 -5.01 -9.51 -4.29
C THR A 30 -5.43 -8.20 -4.94
N GLY A 31 -4.47 -7.35 -5.29
CA GLY A 31 -4.69 -5.98 -5.75
C GLY A 31 -4.91 -4.97 -4.62
N VAL A 32 -5.09 -5.41 -3.37
CA VAL A 32 -5.41 -4.51 -2.25
C VAL A 32 -4.24 -3.57 -1.94
N GLN A 33 -4.57 -2.30 -1.71
CA GLN A 33 -3.62 -1.26 -1.33
C GLN A 33 -3.76 -0.87 0.14
N TYR A 34 -2.63 -0.59 0.79
CA TYR A 34 -2.54 -0.19 2.19
C TYR A 34 -1.79 1.13 2.30
N ILE A 35 -2.33 2.08 3.06
CA ILE A 35 -1.58 3.26 3.49
C ILE A 35 -0.77 2.91 4.73
N VAL A 36 0.50 3.25 4.70
CA VAL A 36 1.40 3.21 5.86
C VAL A 36 1.70 4.65 6.22
N ALA A 37 1.15 5.10 7.34
CA ALA A 37 1.42 6.44 7.87
C ALA A 37 2.36 6.30 9.08
N THR A 38 3.54 6.89 8.98
CA THR A 38 4.54 6.94 10.04
C THR A 38 4.60 8.34 10.60
N LYS A 39 4.88 8.50 11.89
CA LYS A 39 5.17 9.81 12.50
C LYS A 39 6.54 9.76 13.16
N GLY A 40 7.59 10.05 12.39
CA GLY A 40 8.97 9.93 12.87
C GLY A 40 9.26 8.59 13.55
N SER A 41 9.87 8.62 14.74
CA SER A 41 10.14 7.44 15.58
C SER A 41 9.01 7.06 16.53
N GLU A 42 7.92 7.84 16.58
CA GLU A 42 6.85 7.72 17.58
C GLU A 42 5.88 6.58 17.27
N GLY A 43 5.92 6.05 16.05
CA GLY A 43 5.12 4.92 15.61
C GLY A 43 4.44 5.19 14.27
N GLY A 44 3.75 4.17 13.77
CA GLY A 44 2.99 4.25 12.54
C GLY A 44 1.84 3.27 12.53
N GLY A 45 0.88 3.51 11.64
CA GLY A 45 -0.26 2.64 11.39
C GLY A 45 -0.28 2.15 9.95
N MET A 46 -0.93 1.00 9.73
CA MET A 46 -1.20 0.47 8.40
C MET A 46 -2.71 0.22 8.27
N TYR A 47 -3.33 0.81 7.26
CA TYR A 47 -4.77 0.72 7.03
C TYR A 47 -5.03 0.38 5.55
N PRO A 48 -6.03 -0.45 5.20
CA PRO A 48 -6.42 -0.63 3.81
C PRO A 48 -6.98 0.69 3.27
N LEU A 49 -6.67 1.02 2.02
CA LEU A 49 -7.41 2.03 1.29
C LEU A 49 -8.81 1.48 0.97
N ILE A 50 -9.83 2.32 1.12
CA ILE A 50 -11.23 1.92 1.00
C ILE A 50 -11.85 2.68 -0.17
N ASP A 51 -12.60 1.97 -1.01
CA ASP A 51 -13.35 2.54 -2.12
C ASP A 51 -14.67 3.20 -1.67
N LYS A 52 -15.39 3.80 -2.61
CA LYS A 52 -16.68 4.47 -2.36
C LYS A 52 -17.77 3.54 -1.81
N ASP A 53 -17.64 2.23 -1.99
CA ASP A 53 -18.61 1.21 -1.58
C ASP A 53 -18.23 0.57 -0.23
N GLY A 54 -17.15 1.04 0.40
CA GLY A 54 -16.67 0.54 1.69
C GLY A 54 -15.82 -0.73 1.58
N LYS A 55 -15.38 -1.11 0.38
CA LYS A 55 -14.53 -2.29 0.14
C LYS A 55 -13.07 -1.89 -0.01
N PRO A 56 -12.11 -2.82 0.16
CA PRO A 56 -10.71 -2.53 -0.12
C PRO A 56 -10.51 -2.04 -1.57
N LEU A 57 -9.84 -0.91 -1.72
CA LEU A 57 -9.47 -0.35 -3.01
C LEU A 57 -8.45 -1.28 -3.68
N LEU A 58 -8.83 -1.81 -4.83
CA LEU A 58 -7.97 -2.64 -5.66
C LEU A 58 -7.17 -1.76 -6.62
N THR A 59 -5.92 -2.13 -6.87
CA THR A 59 -5.13 -1.54 -7.96
C THR A 59 -5.71 -2.00 -9.31
N ASP A 60 -5.98 -1.07 -10.21
CA ASP A 60 -6.28 -1.40 -11.59
C ASP A 60 -4.98 -1.88 -12.25
N VAL A 61 -4.84 -3.20 -12.39
CA VAL A 61 -3.65 -3.80 -13.03
C VAL A 61 -3.55 -3.39 -14.51
N GLU A 62 -4.65 -2.92 -15.12
CA GLU A 62 -4.72 -2.53 -16.53
C GLU A 62 -4.77 -1.00 -16.77
N ASN A 63 -5.10 -0.17 -15.79
CA ASN A 63 -5.13 1.29 -15.93
C ASN A 63 -4.39 1.95 -14.76
N GLN A 64 -3.36 2.71 -15.08
CA GLN A 64 -2.50 3.31 -14.07
C GLN A 64 -3.19 4.49 -13.36
N THR A 65 -3.27 4.34 -12.04
CA THR A 65 -3.48 5.34 -10.97
C THR A 65 -4.91 5.67 -10.54
N PRO A 66 -5.17 5.76 -9.21
CA PRO A 66 -6.45 6.23 -8.65
C PRO A 66 -6.66 7.75 -8.78
N PHE A 67 -5.79 8.45 -9.52
CA PHE A 67 -5.73 9.91 -9.59
C PHE A 67 -5.88 10.46 -11.02
N ASP A 68 -6.17 9.60 -12.00
CA ASP A 68 -6.62 9.99 -13.34
C ASP A 68 -8.15 10.19 -13.39
#